data_AF-A0A8J2QR51-F1
#
_entry.id   AF-A0A8J2QR51-F1
#
_cell.length_a   1.000
_cell.length_b   1.000
_cell.length_c   1.000
_cell.angle_alpha   90.00
_cell.angle_beta   90.00
_cell.angle_gamma   90.00
#
_symmetry.space_group_name_H-M   'P 1'
#
loop_
_entity.id
_entity.type
_entity.pdbx_description
1 polymer ?
#
loop_
_entity_poly.entity_id
_entity_poly.type
_entity_poly.pdbx_seq_one_letter_code
_entity_poly.pdbx_strand_id
1 'polypeptide(L)'
;MEDDDDVPALSAETFAALQEFYAEQQKRQEILEKLESQKQLNENILFDENWQLSQFWYNESTVQALVKIIDKVVPDGGKVALISCPTLFVPAKRHVGSRIDVLLLEHDRRFEVHGTDYMFYDFNFPEKLPADLNHSFDLVVADPPYLSEECITKTSQTIKLLAKEKIVVCTGAIMKDHVEKLLNLKQCAFQPKHRNNLANEFSCYSNFDLDDILR
;
A
#
# COMPACT_ATOMS: atom_id res chain seq x y z
N MET A 1 15.30 26.38 -56.27
CA MET A 1 14.70 27.16 -55.19
C MET A 1 14.26 26.13 -54.18
N GLU A 2 15.01 26.03 -53.10
CA GLU A 2 14.78 25.12 -51.98
C GLU A 2 13.76 25.79 -51.07
N ASP A 3 12.57 25.19 -50.94
CA ASP A 3 11.64 25.51 -49.86
C ASP A 3 12.06 24.64 -48.67
N ASP A 4 12.67 25.29 -47.69
CA ASP A 4 13.13 24.73 -46.43
C ASP A 4 11.88 24.36 -45.61
N ASP A 5 11.65 23.05 -45.46
CA ASP A 5 10.61 22.45 -44.64
C ASP A 5 10.87 22.85 -43.19
N ASP A 6 10.11 23.83 -42.68
CA ASP A 6 10.18 24.32 -41.30
C ASP A 6 9.73 23.18 -40.35
N VAL A 7 10.66 22.29 -40.02
CA VAL A 7 10.41 21.13 -39.15
C VAL A 7 10.01 21.67 -37.78
N PRO A 8 8.81 21.37 -37.27
CA PRO A 8 8.37 21.90 -35.99
C PRO A 8 9.30 21.41 -34.87
N ALA A 9 10.04 22.35 -34.27
CA ALA A 9 10.89 22.07 -33.11
C ALA A 9 10.01 21.97 -31.86
N LEU A 10 10.16 20.87 -31.10
CA LEU A 10 9.53 20.70 -29.80
C LEU A 10 9.99 21.83 -28.86
N SER A 11 9.06 22.41 -28.09
CA SER A 11 9.44 23.36 -27.05
C SER A 11 10.32 22.68 -26.00
N ALA A 12 11.18 23.44 -25.33
CA ALA A 12 12.04 22.91 -24.26
C ALA A 12 11.24 22.17 -23.18
N GLU A 13 10.02 22.63 -22.91
CA GLU A 13 9.09 22.01 -21.96
C GLU A 13 8.58 20.65 -22.47
N THR A 14 8.21 20.54 -23.75
CA THR A 14 7.76 19.25 -24.32
C THR A 14 8.90 18.24 -24.40
N PHE A 15 10.13 18.70 -24.68
CA PHE A 15 11.31 17.83 -24.70
C PHE A 15 11.67 17.31 -23.30
N ALA A 16 11.58 18.15 -22.27
CA ALA A 16 11.80 17.73 -20.88
C ALA A 16 10.77 16.69 -20.43
N ALA A 17 9.48 16.93 -20.71
CA ALA A 17 8.41 15.98 -20.40
C ALA A 17 8.59 14.64 -21.13
N LEU A 18 9.06 14.68 -22.39
CA LEU A 18 9.33 13.47 -23.16
C LEU A 18 10.53 12.68 -22.62
N GLN A 19 11.60 13.37 -22.19
CA GLN A 19 12.74 12.71 -21.53
C GLN A 19 12.34 12.07 -20.20
N GLU A 20 11.52 12.76 -19.41
CA GLU A 20 11.00 12.24 -18.14
C GLU A 20 10.16 10.97 -18.40
N PHE A 21 9.27 11.01 -19.40
CA PHE A 21 8.50 9.84 -19.83
C PHE A 21 9.38 8.66 -20.23
N TYR A 22 10.42 8.87 -21.04
CA TYR A 22 11.34 7.79 -21.42
C TYR A 22 12.12 7.22 -20.23
N ALA A 23 12.55 8.07 -19.29
CA ALA A 23 13.25 7.63 -18.09
C ALA A 23 12.33 6.79 -17.17
N GLU A 24 11.05 7.17 -17.07
CA GLU A 24 10.03 6.37 -16.36
C GLU A 24 9.80 5.01 -17.03
N GLN A 25 9.65 4.98 -18.37
CA GLN A 25 9.48 3.72 -19.11
C GLN A 25 10.69 2.80 -18.95
N GLN A 26 11.91 3.33 -19.03
CA GLN A 26 13.12 2.55 -18.86
C GLN A 26 13.24 1.98 -17.44
N LYS A 27 12.99 2.79 -16.40
CA LYS A 27 12.96 2.30 -15.01
C LYS A 27 11.90 1.21 -14.82
N ARG A 28 10.72 1.38 -15.41
CA ARG A 28 9.64 0.39 -15.36
C ARG A 28 10.08 -0.94 -15.98
N GLN A 29 10.73 -0.88 -17.14
CA GLN A 29 11.25 -2.05 -17.85
C GLN A 29 12.34 -2.76 -17.03
N GLU A 30 13.29 -2.03 -16.46
CA GLU A 30 14.34 -2.59 -15.60
C GLU A 30 13.77 -3.30 -14.36
N ILE A 31 12.70 -2.75 -13.77
CA ILE A 31 12.01 -3.37 -12.63
C ILE A 31 11.28 -4.65 -13.06
N LEU A 32 10.60 -4.64 -14.21
CA LEU A 32 9.91 -5.82 -14.74
C LEU A 32 10.89 -6.96 -15.07
N GLU A 33 12.05 -6.64 -15.65
CA GLU A 33 13.10 -7.64 -15.91
C GLU A 33 13.67 -8.24 -14.60
N LYS A 34 13.81 -7.41 -13.56
CA LYS A 34 14.17 -7.89 -12.21
C LYS A 34 13.10 -8.82 -11.62
N LEU A 35 11.81 -8.48 -11.78
CA LEU A 35 10.69 -9.32 -11.35
C LEU A 35 10.70 -10.69 -12.03
N GLU A 36 10.93 -10.74 -13.34
CA GLU A 36 10.91 -11.98 -14.13
C GLU A 36 12.09 -12.90 -13.81
N SER A 37 13.27 -12.34 -13.53
CA SER A 37 14.50 -13.09 -13.24
C SER A 37 14.52 -13.71 -11.83
N GLN A 38 13.80 -13.15 -10.85
CA GLN A 38 13.86 -13.54 -9.44
C GLN A 38 12.76 -14.53 -9.01
N LYS A 39 12.50 -15.58 -9.80
CA LYS A 39 11.48 -16.62 -9.50
C LYS A 39 11.65 -17.37 -8.16
N GLN A 40 12.68 -17.07 -7.36
CA GLN A 40 12.92 -17.61 -6.02
C GLN A 40 13.61 -16.56 -5.13
N LEU A 41 12.86 -15.71 -4.39
CA LEU A 41 13.15 -15.18 -3.04
C LEU A 41 12.21 -14.00 -2.70
N ASN A 42 11.48 -14.09 -1.58
CA ASN A 42 10.88 -13.01 -0.76
C ASN A 42 10.63 -11.63 -1.43
N GLU A 43 9.58 -11.52 -2.26
CA GLU A 43 9.25 -10.36 -3.10
C GLU A 43 8.90 -9.04 -2.37
N ASN A 44 8.80 -9.04 -1.04
CA ASN A 44 8.71 -7.79 -0.25
C ASN A 44 9.95 -6.89 -0.38
N ILE A 45 10.97 -7.32 -1.12
CA ILE A 45 12.25 -6.64 -1.39
C ILE A 45 12.43 -6.46 -2.90
N LEU A 46 11.37 -6.15 -3.64
CA LEU A 46 11.61 -5.65 -4.99
C LEU A 46 12.21 -4.23 -4.96
N PHE A 47 11.86 -3.50 -3.90
CA PHE A 47 12.36 -2.17 -3.60
C PHE A 47 12.90 -2.13 -2.17
N ASP A 48 14.05 -1.48 -2.00
CA ASP A 48 14.56 -1.16 -0.68
C ASP A 48 13.67 -0.10 0.01
N GLU A 49 13.68 -0.13 1.34
CA GLU A 49 13.01 0.84 2.20
C GLU A 49 13.41 2.27 1.81
N ASN A 50 12.43 3.13 1.53
CA ASN A 50 12.67 4.56 1.42
C ASN A 50 12.32 5.25 2.74
N TRP A 51 13.36 5.58 3.51
CA TRP A 51 13.23 6.23 4.82
C TRP A 51 12.64 7.64 4.72
N GLN A 52 12.76 8.33 3.57
CA GLN A 52 12.12 9.63 3.35
C GLN A 52 10.58 9.51 3.22
N LEU A 53 10.09 8.32 2.90
CA LEU A 53 8.67 7.97 2.86
C LEU A 53 8.21 7.25 4.13
N SER A 54 9.08 7.15 5.14
CA SER A 54 8.85 6.37 6.36
C SER A 54 8.46 4.91 6.10
N GLN A 55 9.08 4.29 5.09
CA GLN A 55 8.86 2.88 4.78
C GLN A 55 9.70 1.99 5.70
N PHE A 56 9.02 1.11 6.43
CA PHE A 56 9.66 0.09 7.27
C PHE A 56 9.03 -1.26 6.99
N TRP A 57 9.84 -2.26 6.63
CA TRP A 57 9.33 -3.56 6.21
C TRP A 57 9.01 -4.44 7.43
N TYR A 58 7.79 -4.95 7.49
CA TYR A 58 7.42 -6.06 8.37
C TYR A 58 8.35 -7.26 8.22
N ASN A 59 8.57 -7.95 9.34
CA ASN A 59 9.25 -9.23 9.34
C ASN A 59 8.34 -10.34 8.80
N GLU A 60 8.93 -11.50 8.54
CA GLU A 60 8.21 -12.62 7.94
C GLU A 60 7.00 -13.07 8.77
N SER A 61 7.15 -13.16 10.10
CA SER A 61 6.05 -13.61 10.97
C SER A 61 4.84 -12.67 10.93
N THR A 62 5.07 -11.36 10.85
CA THR A 62 4.00 -10.37 10.77
C THR A 62 3.31 -10.42 9.42
N VAL A 63 4.08 -10.56 8.32
CA VAL A 63 3.53 -10.74 6.97
C VAL A 63 2.66 -11.99 6.92
N GLN A 64 3.15 -13.13 7.39
CA GLN A 64 2.40 -14.39 7.36
C GLN A 64 1.10 -14.31 8.19
N ALA A 65 1.14 -13.68 9.35
CA ALA A 65 -0.06 -13.47 10.17
C ALA A 65 -1.11 -12.61 9.45
N LEU A 66 -0.71 -11.46 8.91
CA LEU A 66 -1.64 -10.55 8.23
C LEU A 66 -2.16 -11.15 6.90
N VAL A 67 -1.34 -11.92 6.17
CA VAL A 67 -1.80 -12.67 4.99
C VAL A 67 -2.83 -13.76 5.39
N LYS A 68 -2.61 -14.48 6.49
CA LYS A 68 -3.61 -15.43 7.04
C LYS A 68 -4.92 -14.72 7.37
N ILE A 69 -4.86 -13.50 7.95
CA ILE A 69 -6.06 -12.70 8.20
C ILE A 69 -6.79 -12.38 6.89
N ILE A 70 -6.08 -11.87 5.88
CA ILE A 70 -6.70 -11.55 4.57
C ILE A 70 -7.38 -12.79 3.99
N ASP A 71 -6.67 -13.94 3.97
CA ASP A 71 -7.19 -15.21 3.43
C ASP A 71 -8.50 -15.66 4.09
N LYS A 72 -8.58 -15.55 5.42
CA LYS A 72 -9.72 -16.02 6.22
C LYS A 72 -10.88 -15.04 6.29
N VAL A 73 -10.59 -13.74 6.26
CA VAL A 73 -11.58 -12.70 6.52
C VAL A 73 -12.33 -12.30 5.26
N VAL A 74 -11.65 -12.34 4.12
CA VAL A 74 -12.18 -11.89 2.84
C VAL A 74 -12.75 -13.08 2.07
N PRO A 75 -14.03 -13.03 1.65
CA PRO A 75 -14.65 -14.12 0.91
C PRO A 75 -14.09 -14.23 -0.51
N ASP A 76 -14.35 -15.36 -1.17
CA ASP A 76 -14.02 -15.56 -2.58
C ASP A 76 -14.77 -14.54 -3.46
N GLY A 77 -14.05 -13.90 -4.37
CA GLY A 77 -14.54 -12.75 -5.15
C GLY A 77 -14.62 -11.43 -4.35
N GLY A 78 -14.15 -11.42 -3.10
CA GLY A 78 -14.05 -10.23 -2.27
C GLY A 78 -12.82 -9.38 -2.58
N LYS A 79 -12.73 -8.23 -1.89
CA LYS A 79 -11.65 -7.25 -2.09
C LYS A 79 -10.97 -6.85 -0.79
N VAL A 80 -9.66 -6.66 -0.85
CA VAL A 80 -8.85 -6.05 0.21
C VAL A 80 -8.09 -4.83 -0.29
N ALA A 81 -8.13 -3.74 0.48
CA ALA A 81 -7.29 -2.57 0.26
C ALA A 81 -6.13 -2.57 1.25
N LEU A 82 -4.92 -2.34 0.75
CA LEU A 82 -3.70 -2.14 1.54
C LEU A 82 -3.32 -0.67 1.44
N ILE A 83 -3.48 0.10 2.52
CA ILE A 83 -3.19 1.54 2.55
C ILE A 83 -1.82 1.75 3.19
N SER A 84 -0.87 2.30 2.44
CA SER A 84 0.50 2.55 2.90
C SER A 84 1.19 1.31 3.49
N CYS A 85 0.75 0.11 3.06
CA CYS A 85 1.24 -1.16 3.57
C CYS A 85 1.84 -2.03 2.45
N PRO A 86 2.85 -1.53 1.71
CA PRO A 86 3.40 -2.25 0.56
C PRO A 86 4.05 -3.59 0.93
N THR A 87 4.52 -3.75 2.18
CA THR A 87 5.10 -5.02 2.67
C THR A 87 4.12 -6.20 2.64
N LEU A 88 2.82 -5.97 2.54
CA LEU A 88 1.84 -7.06 2.43
C LEU A 88 1.46 -7.39 1.00
N PHE A 89 1.68 -6.47 0.06
CA PHE A 89 1.05 -6.53 -1.25
C PHE A 89 1.37 -7.80 -2.01
N VAL A 90 2.66 -8.06 -2.24
CA VAL A 90 3.07 -9.20 -3.04
C VAL A 90 2.80 -10.55 -2.35
N PRO A 91 3.11 -10.75 -1.06
CA PRO A 91 2.77 -11.97 -0.33
C PRO A 91 1.27 -12.23 -0.31
N ALA A 92 0.44 -11.21 -0.11
CA ALA A 92 -1.02 -11.34 -0.14
C ALA A 92 -1.48 -11.79 -1.53
N LYS A 93 -1.09 -11.08 -2.59
CA LYS A 93 -1.39 -11.42 -3.99
C LYS A 93 -1.03 -12.86 -4.33
N ARG A 94 0.18 -13.30 -3.95
CA ARG A 94 0.66 -14.66 -4.20
C ARG A 94 -0.16 -15.71 -3.44
N HIS A 95 -0.50 -15.43 -2.18
CA HIS A 95 -1.21 -16.37 -1.32
C HIS A 95 -2.67 -16.55 -1.75
N VAL A 96 -3.36 -15.44 -2.03
CA VAL A 96 -4.80 -15.47 -2.37
C VAL A 96 -5.08 -15.69 -3.85
N GLY A 97 -4.08 -15.45 -4.72
CA GLY A 97 -4.22 -15.61 -6.17
C GLY A 97 -5.37 -14.77 -6.74
N SER A 98 -6.15 -15.34 -7.65
CA SER A 98 -7.33 -14.69 -8.24
C SER A 98 -8.60 -14.82 -7.39
N ARG A 99 -8.50 -15.37 -6.17
CA ARG A 99 -9.64 -15.57 -5.27
C ARG A 99 -10.09 -14.26 -4.64
N ILE A 100 -9.16 -13.33 -4.40
CA ILE A 100 -9.40 -12.04 -3.75
C ILE A 100 -8.70 -10.95 -4.57
N ASP A 101 -9.40 -9.85 -4.83
CA ASP A 101 -8.78 -8.67 -5.43
C ASP A 101 -7.99 -7.91 -4.35
N VAL A 102 -6.70 -7.66 -4.60
CA VAL A 102 -5.81 -6.91 -3.70
C VAL A 102 -5.43 -5.60 -4.37
N LEU A 103 -5.81 -4.47 -3.78
CA LEU A 103 -5.41 -3.13 -4.24
C LEU A 103 -4.42 -2.50 -3.25
N LEU A 104 -3.25 -2.07 -3.74
CA LEU A 104 -2.30 -1.27 -2.98
C LEU A 104 -2.52 0.23 -3.23
N LEU A 105 -2.80 0.98 -2.18
CA LEU A 105 -2.80 2.44 -2.17
C LEU A 105 -1.48 2.91 -1.56
N GLU A 106 -0.57 3.41 -2.39
CA GLU A 106 0.78 3.78 -1.94
C GLU A 106 1.33 5.04 -2.63
N HIS A 107 2.05 5.86 -1.86
CA HIS A 107 2.65 7.10 -2.34
C HIS A 107 3.88 6.85 -3.23
N ASP A 108 4.63 5.79 -2.95
CA ASP A 108 5.81 5.41 -3.73
C ASP A 108 5.44 4.89 -5.12
N ARG A 109 5.71 5.72 -6.14
CA ARG A 109 5.44 5.43 -7.56
C ARG A 109 6.24 4.25 -8.10
N ARG A 110 7.26 3.75 -7.39
CA ARG A 110 7.97 2.54 -7.80
C ARG A 110 7.01 1.34 -7.92
N PHE A 111 5.94 1.31 -7.14
CA PHE A 111 4.92 0.27 -7.19
C PHE A 111 3.94 0.37 -8.38
N GLU A 112 4.01 1.43 -9.21
CA GLU A 112 3.20 1.58 -10.45
C GLU A 112 3.41 0.44 -11.45
N VAL A 113 4.52 -0.29 -11.33
CA VAL A 113 4.82 -1.50 -12.11
C VAL A 113 3.72 -2.57 -11.97
N HIS A 114 2.95 -2.56 -10.88
CA HIS A 114 1.84 -3.48 -10.63
C HIS A 114 0.52 -3.10 -11.32
N GLY A 115 0.51 -2.02 -12.10
CA GLY A 115 -0.60 -1.68 -12.99
C GLY A 115 -1.91 -1.45 -12.23
N THR A 116 -2.97 -2.17 -12.60
CA THR A 116 -4.33 -1.99 -12.06
C THR A 116 -4.47 -2.38 -10.60
N ASP A 117 -3.50 -3.12 -10.04
CA ASP A 117 -3.49 -3.53 -8.64
C ASP A 117 -2.80 -2.51 -7.72
N TYR A 118 -2.35 -1.38 -8.30
CA TYR A 118 -1.76 -0.25 -7.60
C TYR A 118 -2.57 1.03 -7.88
N MET A 119 -2.63 1.90 -6.87
CA MET A 119 -3.15 3.25 -6.99
C MET A 119 -2.21 4.22 -6.27
N PHE A 120 -1.78 5.26 -6.98
CA PHE A 120 -1.05 6.35 -6.34
C PHE A 120 -1.94 7.02 -5.29
N TYR A 121 -1.45 7.06 -4.06
CA TYR A 121 -2.19 7.57 -2.91
C TYR A 121 -1.33 8.54 -2.11
N ASP A 122 -1.89 9.72 -1.82
CA ASP A 122 -1.32 10.70 -0.92
C ASP A 122 -2.32 10.93 0.21
N PHE A 123 -1.94 10.58 1.44
CA PHE A 123 -2.81 10.72 2.60
C PHE A 123 -3.25 12.17 2.85
N ASN A 124 -2.54 13.18 2.33
CA ASN A 124 -2.98 14.57 2.44
C ASN A 124 -4.32 14.83 1.73
N PHE A 125 -4.66 13.99 0.74
CA PHE A 125 -5.86 14.10 -0.09
C PHE A 125 -6.74 12.84 -0.01
N PRO A 126 -7.32 12.53 1.17
CA PRO A 126 -8.03 11.28 1.41
C PRO A 126 -9.31 11.12 0.58
N GLU A 127 -9.88 12.22 0.08
CA GLU A 127 -11.07 12.23 -0.79
C GLU A 127 -10.73 12.05 -2.27
N LYS A 128 -9.45 12.08 -2.65
CA LYS A 128 -8.99 11.94 -4.04
C LYS A 128 -8.95 10.45 -4.43
N LEU A 129 -10.10 9.79 -4.32
CA LEU A 129 -10.30 8.38 -4.65
C LEU A 129 -11.38 8.25 -5.73
N PRO A 130 -11.25 7.28 -6.65
CA PRO A 130 -12.32 6.96 -7.60
C PRO A 130 -13.62 6.57 -6.88
N ALA A 131 -14.75 7.07 -7.36
CA ALA A 131 -16.05 6.90 -6.70
C ALA A 131 -16.52 5.44 -6.61
N ASP A 132 -16.07 4.59 -7.54
CA ASP A 132 -16.35 3.15 -7.59
C ASP A 132 -15.66 2.37 -6.46
N LEU A 133 -14.68 2.97 -5.77
CA LEU A 133 -14.03 2.36 -4.62
C LEU A 133 -14.79 2.55 -3.30
N ASN A 134 -15.77 3.46 -3.25
CA ASN A 134 -16.50 3.76 -2.03
C ASN A 134 -17.22 2.52 -1.46
N HIS A 135 -16.91 2.19 -0.21
CA HIS A 135 -17.45 1.03 0.53
C HIS A 135 -17.38 -0.27 -0.26
N SER A 136 -16.32 -0.47 -1.04
CA SER A 136 -16.17 -1.62 -1.94
C SER A 136 -15.28 -2.74 -1.38
N PHE A 137 -14.54 -2.48 -0.29
CA PHE A 137 -13.56 -3.40 0.27
C PHE A 137 -14.11 -4.17 1.49
N ASP A 138 -14.04 -5.50 1.44
CA ASP A 138 -14.44 -6.39 2.53
C ASP A 138 -13.49 -6.33 3.72
N LEU A 139 -12.23 -5.97 3.46
CA LEU A 139 -11.20 -5.69 4.46
C LEU A 139 -10.34 -4.50 4.01
N VAL A 140 -10.07 -3.58 4.94
CA VAL A 140 -9.03 -2.55 4.75
C VAL A 140 -7.93 -2.80 5.78
N VAL A 141 -6.69 -2.95 5.30
CA VAL A 141 -5.48 -3.02 6.13
C VAL A 141 -4.68 -1.75 5.90
N ALA A 142 -4.36 -1.00 6.95
CA ALA A 142 -3.59 0.23 6.85
C ALA A 142 -2.35 0.22 7.74
N ASP A 143 -1.28 0.82 7.23
CA ASP A 143 -0.04 1.11 7.97
C ASP A 143 0.40 2.56 7.69
N PRO A 144 -0.18 3.55 8.40
CA PRO A 144 0.08 4.95 8.12
C PRO A 144 1.57 5.31 8.31
N PRO A 145 2.18 6.09 7.39
CA PRO A 145 3.63 6.31 7.38
C PRO A 145 4.16 7.14 8.56
N TYR A 146 3.32 7.95 9.20
CA TYR A 146 3.76 8.86 10.27
C TYR A 146 2.95 8.67 11.55
N LEU A 147 3.65 8.74 12.69
CA LEU A 147 3.04 8.72 14.03
C LEU A 147 2.55 10.12 14.44
N SER A 148 1.70 10.71 13.61
CA SER A 148 1.11 12.03 13.85
C SER A 148 -0.42 11.98 13.82
N GLU A 149 -1.06 12.84 14.61
CA GLU A 149 -2.53 12.97 14.64
C GLU A 149 -3.11 13.30 13.26
N GLU A 150 -2.43 14.15 12.48
CA GLU A 150 -2.85 14.47 11.13
C GLU A 150 -2.83 13.25 10.21
N CYS A 151 -1.73 12.49 10.20
CA CYS A 151 -1.59 11.32 9.34
C CYS A 151 -2.64 10.25 9.65
N ILE A 152 -2.85 9.94 10.94
CA ILE A 152 -3.85 8.94 11.34
C ILE A 152 -5.27 9.44 11.07
N THR A 153 -5.55 10.74 11.27
CA THR A 153 -6.87 11.32 10.98
C THR A 153 -7.21 11.23 9.51
N LYS A 154 -6.28 11.62 8.64
CA LYS A 154 -6.46 11.58 7.19
C LYS A 154 -6.55 10.15 6.67
N THR A 155 -5.69 9.25 7.14
CA THR A 155 -5.77 7.82 6.78
C THR A 155 -7.09 7.21 7.25
N SER A 156 -7.60 7.61 8.43
CA SER A 156 -8.92 7.19 8.91
C SER A 156 -10.06 7.66 8.00
N GLN A 157 -9.94 8.83 7.36
CA GLN A 157 -10.92 9.30 6.37
C GLN A 157 -10.91 8.39 5.14
N THR A 158 -9.73 8.07 4.60
CA THR A 158 -9.55 7.10 3.50
C THR A 158 -10.15 5.74 3.85
N ILE A 159 -9.84 5.20 5.04
CA ILE A 159 -10.37 3.91 5.50
C ILE A 159 -11.91 3.92 5.52
N LYS A 160 -12.52 4.99 6.03
CA LYS A 160 -13.99 5.12 6.08
C LYS A 160 -14.63 5.19 4.69
N LEU A 161 -13.95 5.79 3.71
CA LEU A 161 -14.43 5.82 2.33
C LEU A 161 -14.36 4.44 1.69
N LEU A 162 -13.35 3.63 2.01
CA LEU A 162 -13.10 2.35 1.33
C LEU A 162 -13.78 1.14 1.98
N ALA A 163 -13.78 1.06 3.31
CA ALA A 163 -14.20 -0.13 4.05
C ALA A 163 -15.73 -0.32 3.99
N LYS A 164 -16.17 -1.57 3.74
CA LYS A 164 -17.55 -2.00 4.02
C LYS A 164 -17.78 -2.07 5.53
N GLU A 165 -16.91 -2.82 6.21
CA GLU A 165 -17.03 -3.05 7.64
C GLU A 165 -15.67 -3.34 8.29
N LYS A 166 -14.92 -4.34 7.82
CA LYS A 166 -13.75 -4.85 8.56
C LYS A 166 -12.49 -4.01 8.32
N ILE A 167 -11.85 -3.64 9.41
CA ILE A 167 -10.69 -2.74 9.42
C ILE A 167 -9.59 -3.33 10.29
N VAL A 168 -8.36 -3.26 9.78
CA VAL A 168 -7.13 -3.54 10.52
C VAL A 168 -6.18 -2.36 10.34
N VAL A 169 -5.66 -1.81 11.43
CA VAL A 169 -4.64 -0.76 11.41
C VAL A 169 -3.45 -1.22 12.22
N CYS A 170 -2.28 -1.26 11.59
CA CYS A 170 -1.00 -1.37 12.29
C CYS A 170 -0.40 0.04 12.36
N THR A 171 0.00 0.48 13.55
CA THR A 171 0.62 1.80 13.74
C THR A 171 1.35 1.84 15.09
N GLY A 172 2.01 2.94 15.41
CA GLY A 172 2.68 3.12 16.69
C GLY A 172 1.69 3.07 17.85
N ALA A 173 2.06 2.42 18.96
CA ALA A 173 1.22 2.24 20.14
C ALA A 173 0.70 3.57 20.72
N ILE A 174 1.47 4.65 20.54
CA ILE A 174 1.09 6.03 20.90
C ILE A 174 -0.17 6.54 20.19
N MET A 175 -0.55 5.95 19.05
CA MET A 175 -1.74 6.32 18.28
C MET A 175 -3.03 5.63 18.75
N LYS A 176 -2.97 4.81 19.82
CA LYS A 176 -4.11 4.06 20.37
C LYS A 176 -5.40 4.89 20.47
N ASP A 177 -5.37 5.98 21.24
CA ASP A 177 -6.57 6.78 21.51
C ASP A 177 -7.18 7.35 20.22
N HIS A 178 -6.35 7.64 19.22
CA HIS A 178 -6.80 8.15 17.92
C HIS A 178 -7.52 7.08 17.12
N VAL A 179 -6.95 5.87 17.00
CA VAL A 179 -7.60 4.79 16.25
C VAL A 179 -8.87 4.29 16.95
N GLU A 180 -8.90 4.26 18.27
CA GLU A 180 -10.10 3.93 19.04
C GLU A 180 -11.18 4.99 18.83
N LYS A 181 -10.85 6.28 18.91
CA LYS A 181 -11.84 7.36 18.75
C LYS A 181 -12.32 7.55 17.31
N LEU A 182 -11.42 7.45 16.34
CA LEU A 182 -11.72 7.76 14.94
C LEU A 182 -12.40 6.60 14.22
N LEU A 183 -12.00 5.36 14.52
CA LEU A 183 -12.39 4.17 13.79
C LEU A 183 -13.08 3.11 14.67
N ASN A 184 -13.21 3.33 15.99
CA ASN A 184 -13.78 2.38 16.93
C ASN A 184 -13.07 1.00 16.89
N LEU A 185 -11.76 1.02 16.69
CA LEU A 185 -10.93 -0.19 16.73
C LEU A 185 -10.59 -0.55 18.17
N LYS A 186 -10.18 -1.80 18.39
CA LYS A 186 -9.63 -2.27 19.67
C LYS A 186 -8.23 -2.81 19.43
N GLN A 187 -7.34 -2.60 20.38
CA GLN A 187 -5.99 -3.16 20.34
C GLN A 187 -6.04 -4.69 20.39
N CYS A 188 -5.36 -5.34 19.45
CA CYS A 188 -5.20 -6.80 19.39
C CYS A 188 -4.06 -7.28 20.31
N ALA A 189 -4.08 -8.55 20.67
CA ALA A 189 -2.94 -9.22 21.31
C ALA A 189 -1.78 -9.42 20.32
N PHE A 190 -2.07 -9.66 19.04
CA PHE A 190 -1.09 -9.67 17.98
C PHE A 190 -0.32 -8.34 17.91
N GLN A 191 1.02 -8.43 17.92
CA GLN A 191 1.92 -7.28 17.81
C GLN A 191 2.74 -7.37 16.52
N PRO A 192 2.59 -6.40 15.59
CA PRO A 192 3.38 -6.39 14.36
C PRO A 192 4.84 -6.07 14.66
N LYS A 193 5.75 -6.68 13.90
CA LYS A 193 7.20 -6.52 14.03
C LYS A 193 7.82 -6.23 12.67
N HIS A 194 8.92 -5.48 12.70
CA HIS A 194 9.66 -5.06 11.52
C HIS A 194 10.97 -5.85 11.39
N ARG A 195 11.54 -5.88 10.19
CA ARG A 195 12.84 -6.51 9.93
C ARG A 195 13.97 -5.81 10.65
N ASN A 196 13.89 -4.48 10.66
CA ASN A 196 14.80 -3.60 11.37
C ASN A 196 14.20 -3.23 12.73
N ASN A 197 15.05 -3.07 13.74
CA ASN A 197 14.60 -2.59 15.04
C ASN A 197 14.22 -1.11 14.93
N LEU A 198 12.96 -0.81 15.26
CA LEU A 198 12.46 0.55 15.37
C LEU A 198 12.40 0.95 16.84
N ALA A 199 12.65 2.23 17.13
CA ALA A 199 12.61 2.74 18.50
C ALA A 199 11.16 2.82 19.05
N ASN A 200 10.19 3.02 18.16
CA ASN A 200 8.79 3.11 18.52
C ASN A 200 8.19 1.71 18.70
N GLU A 201 7.32 1.56 19.69
CA GLU A 201 6.49 0.37 19.83
C GLU A 201 5.31 0.45 18.84
N PHE A 202 5.01 -0.67 18.19
CA PHE A 202 3.90 -0.80 17.25
C PHE A 202 2.88 -1.81 17.76
N SER A 203 1.62 -1.57 17.42
CA SER A 203 0.49 -2.41 17.78
C SER A 203 -0.48 -2.55 16.61
N CYS A 204 -1.25 -3.63 16.63
CA CYS A 204 -2.34 -3.89 15.69
C CYS A 204 -3.68 -3.57 16.35
N TYR A 205 -4.59 -3.00 15.59
CA TYR A 205 -5.94 -2.62 16.03
C TYR A 205 -6.97 -3.10 15.00
N SER A 206 -8.08 -3.66 15.46
CA SER A 206 -9.16 -4.14 14.59
C SER A 206 -10.54 -3.92 15.20
N ASN A 207 -11.59 -3.94 14.38
CA ASN A 207 -12.99 -3.91 14.83
C ASN A 207 -13.66 -5.29 14.90
N PHE A 208 -12.91 -6.36 14.64
CA PHE A 208 -13.32 -7.76 14.80
C PHE A 208 -12.26 -8.53 15.59
N ASP A 209 -12.58 -9.74 16.03
CA ASP A 209 -11.67 -10.60 16.80
C ASP A 209 -10.58 -11.19 15.88
N LEU A 210 -9.54 -10.39 15.64
CA LEU A 210 -8.39 -10.76 14.82
C LEU A 210 -7.56 -11.86 15.50
N ASP A 211 -7.46 -11.82 16.83
CA ASP A 211 -6.64 -12.76 17.60
C ASP A 211 -7.19 -14.18 17.54
N ASP A 212 -8.52 -14.35 17.55
CA ASP A 212 -9.14 -15.68 17.41
C ASP A 212 -8.84 -16.33 16.05
N ILE A 213 -8.74 -15.53 14.98
CA ILE A 213 -8.39 -16.03 13.64
C ILE A 213 -6.92 -16.47 13.56
N LEU A 214 -6.04 -15.86 14.37
CA LEU A 214 -4.63 -16.20 14.41
C LEU A 214 -4.30 -17.43 15.26
N ARG A 215 -5.20 -17.84 16.15
CA ARG A 215 -5.09 -19.13 16.87
C ARG A 215 -5.08 -20.32 15.91
#